data_AF-H3CKS8-F1
#
_entry.id   AF-H3CKS8-F1
#
_cell.length_a   1.000
_cell.length_b   1.000
_cell.length_c   1.000
_cell.angle_alpha   90.00
_cell.angle_beta   90.00
_cell.angle_gamma   90.00
#
_symmetry.space_group_name_H-M   'P 1'
#
loop_
_entity.id
_entity.type
_entity.pdbx_description
1 polymer ?
#
loop_
_entity_poly.entity_id
_entity_poly.type
_entity_poly.pdbx_seq_one_letter_code
_entity_poly.pdbx_strand_id
1 'polypeptide(L)'
;PLISSVRQKQRLFVNTLPPEVKAPFPPEPVVPLRTKTTREFQEDLKLAVQSGEWKEVREFYLTTFNSFIKINAAFKREANGSFDTIEDSGIDAKFVNAVYDALLCTPQDNQKLVLKGIINSLLREWKGPRTKDDLRAYFILVQNPQYSSTGTYMIYAHLLRQIAALSEADHHFLVHWLKKLSVRRFRQVVERLLQFISFRLFPADPEELPPLSRCSWWIPSATKVLSLFS
;
A
#
# COMPACT_ATOMS: atom_id res chain seq x y z
N PRO A 1 56.00 -49.73 12.74
CA PRO A 1 54.66 -49.21 13.09
C PRO A 1 54.10 -48.38 11.94
N LEU A 2 52.84 -48.64 11.60
CA LEU A 2 52.19 -48.39 10.31
C LEU A 2 51.75 -46.95 10.04
N ILE A 3 51.78 -46.60 8.75
CA ILE A 3 51.17 -45.46 8.07
C ILE A 3 49.64 -45.64 8.00
N SER A 4 48.82 -44.59 8.16
CA SER A 4 47.69 -44.29 7.24
C SER A 4 46.75 -43.14 7.66
N SER A 5 46.40 -42.38 6.62
CA SER A 5 45.11 -41.71 6.34
C SER A 5 44.80 -40.33 6.95
N VAL A 6 45.02 -39.33 6.10
CA VAL A 6 44.39 -38.01 6.08
C VAL A 6 42.87 -38.16 5.85
N ARG A 7 42.05 -37.52 6.67
CA ARG A 7 40.63 -37.27 6.34
C ARG A 7 40.26 -35.84 6.75
N GLN A 8 40.28 -34.95 5.76
CA GLN A 8 39.72 -33.59 5.81
C GLN A 8 38.26 -33.66 6.28
N LYS A 9 37.95 -33.04 7.41
CA LYS A 9 36.57 -32.77 7.84
C LYS A 9 36.23 -31.34 7.43
N GLN A 10 35.49 -31.21 6.33
CA GLN A 10 34.87 -29.96 5.88
C GLN A 10 34.02 -29.36 7.03
N ARG A 11 34.36 -28.14 7.46
CA ARG A 11 33.49 -27.31 8.30
C ARG A 11 32.37 -26.76 7.41
N LEU A 12 31.20 -27.39 7.48
CA LEU A 12 29.96 -26.79 7.00
C LEU A 12 29.54 -25.72 8.01
N PHE A 13 29.62 -24.45 7.60
CA PHE A 13 28.94 -23.35 8.26
C PHE A 13 27.43 -23.55 8.04
N VAL A 14 26.72 -24.02 9.06
CA VAL A 14 25.27 -23.93 9.10
C VAL A 14 24.94 -22.58 9.72
N ASN A 15 24.55 -21.62 8.88
CA ASN A 15 23.84 -20.42 9.28
C ASN A 15 22.45 -20.84 9.78
N THR A 16 22.35 -21.18 11.07
CA THR A 16 21.06 -21.42 11.71
C THR A 16 20.48 -20.07 12.11
N LEU A 17 19.56 -19.54 11.30
CA LEU A 17 18.71 -18.41 11.70
C LEU A 17 17.84 -18.79 12.91
N PRO A 18 17.50 -17.86 13.82
CA PRO A 18 16.69 -18.16 15.01
C PRO A 18 15.28 -18.67 14.65
N PRO A 19 14.62 -19.47 15.53
CA PRO A 19 13.34 -20.14 15.25
C PRO A 19 12.10 -19.23 15.32
N GLU A 20 12.24 -17.91 15.17
CA GLU A 20 11.11 -16.98 15.26
C GLU A 20 10.33 -16.84 13.93
N VAL A 21 10.70 -17.58 12.89
CA VAL A 21 10.03 -17.54 11.56
C VAL A 21 9.17 -18.78 11.32
N LYS A 22 8.27 -19.13 12.24
CA LYS A 22 7.20 -20.12 12.00
C LYS A 22 5.94 -19.85 12.83
N ALA A 23 5.50 -18.60 12.93
CA ALA A 23 4.08 -18.37 13.19
C ALA A 23 3.36 -18.39 11.83
N PRO A 24 2.48 -19.38 11.55
CA PRO A 24 1.64 -19.33 10.37
C PRO A 24 0.81 -18.06 10.42
N PHE A 25 0.73 -17.32 9.30
CA PHE A 25 -0.21 -16.21 9.20
C PHE A 25 -1.63 -16.72 9.49
N PRO A 26 -2.47 -15.92 10.17
CA PRO A 26 -3.89 -16.24 10.29
C PRO A 26 -4.47 -16.46 8.89
N PRO A 27 -5.39 -17.42 8.72
CA PRO A 27 -6.05 -17.66 7.43
C PRO A 27 -6.71 -16.37 6.93
N GLU A 28 -6.50 -16.06 5.64
CA GLU A 28 -7.07 -14.87 5.02
C GLU A 28 -8.61 -14.88 5.13
N PRO A 29 -9.25 -13.74 5.44
CA PRO A 29 -10.70 -13.66 5.41
C PRO A 29 -11.21 -13.94 3.99
N VAL A 30 -12.31 -14.69 3.86
CA VAL A 30 -12.92 -14.98 2.56
C VAL A 30 -13.34 -13.67 1.90
N VAL A 31 -12.61 -13.29 0.85
CA VAL A 31 -12.84 -12.06 0.11
C VAL A 31 -14.02 -12.26 -0.83
N PRO A 32 -15.12 -11.49 -0.71
CA PRO A 32 -16.21 -11.58 -1.68
C PRO A 32 -15.68 -11.23 -3.06
N LEU A 33 -15.85 -12.13 -4.05
CA LEU A 33 -15.51 -11.86 -5.45
C LEU A 33 -16.19 -10.56 -5.90
N ARG A 34 -15.41 -9.49 -6.10
CA ARG A 34 -15.92 -8.26 -6.69
C ARG A 34 -15.16 -7.96 -7.97
N THR A 35 -15.67 -8.56 -9.02
CA THR A 35 -15.09 -8.62 -10.37
C THR A 35 -15.52 -7.42 -11.20
N LYS A 36 -15.19 -6.18 -10.78
CA LYS A 36 -15.18 -5.10 -11.78
C LYS A 36 -13.83 -5.14 -12.46
N THR A 37 -13.82 -5.54 -13.72
CA THR A 37 -12.60 -5.62 -14.53
C THR A 37 -12.11 -4.22 -14.91
N THR A 38 -10.84 -4.13 -15.34
CA THR A 38 -10.29 -2.88 -15.87
C THR A 38 -11.14 -2.32 -17.02
N ARG A 39 -11.68 -3.19 -17.88
CA ARG A 39 -12.47 -2.79 -19.06
C ARG A 39 -13.81 -2.20 -18.64
N GLU A 40 -14.56 -2.89 -17.79
CA GLU A 40 -15.86 -2.42 -17.29
C GLU A 40 -15.71 -1.08 -16.56
N PHE A 41 -14.68 -0.93 -15.71
CA PHE A 41 -14.42 0.36 -15.06
C PHE A 41 -14.12 1.49 -16.06
N GLN A 42 -13.36 1.20 -17.13
CA GLN A 42 -13.09 2.18 -18.18
C GLN A 42 -14.33 2.52 -19.01
N GLU A 43 -15.23 1.57 -19.23
CA GLU A 43 -16.51 1.78 -19.90
C GLU A 43 -17.42 2.67 -19.04
N ASP A 44 -17.55 2.39 -17.74
CA ASP A 44 -18.29 3.23 -16.80
C ASP A 44 -17.75 4.67 -16.78
N LEU A 45 -16.42 4.82 -16.78
CA LEU A 45 -15.78 6.13 -16.85
C LEU A 45 -16.11 6.87 -18.16
N LYS A 46 -16.02 6.20 -19.30
CA LYS A 46 -16.33 6.81 -20.61
C LYS A 46 -17.78 7.26 -20.65
N LEU A 47 -18.70 6.41 -20.19
CA LEU A 47 -20.12 6.73 -20.11
C LEU A 47 -20.36 7.93 -19.18
N ALA A 48 -19.76 7.93 -17.98
CA ALA A 48 -19.90 9.03 -17.02
C ALA A 48 -19.37 10.37 -17.55
N VAL A 49 -18.25 10.35 -18.30
CA VAL A 49 -17.70 11.55 -18.94
C VAL A 49 -18.60 12.07 -20.06
N GLN A 50 -19.23 11.17 -20.83
CA GLN A 50 -20.12 11.55 -21.93
C GLN A 50 -21.49 12.03 -21.45
N SER A 51 -22.06 11.38 -20.43
CA SER A 51 -23.41 11.66 -19.93
C SER A 51 -23.44 12.69 -18.80
N GLY A 52 -22.32 12.87 -18.08
CA GLY A 52 -22.29 13.61 -16.82
C GLY A 52 -22.80 12.80 -15.61
N GLU A 53 -23.25 11.56 -15.80
CA GLU A 53 -23.79 10.71 -14.74
C GLU A 53 -22.70 9.86 -14.08
N TRP A 54 -22.26 10.25 -12.89
CA TRP A 54 -21.12 9.62 -12.20
C TRP A 54 -21.49 8.51 -11.22
N LYS A 55 -22.75 8.07 -11.20
CA LYS A 55 -23.28 7.16 -10.16
C LYS A 55 -22.48 5.86 -10.04
N GLU A 56 -22.24 5.15 -11.15
CA GLU A 56 -21.54 3.85 -11.15
C GLU A 56 -20.06 3.97 -10.74
N VAL A 57 -19.39 5.01 -11.25
CA VAL A 57 -17.99 5.33 -10.90
C VAL A 57 -17.89 5.68 -9.41
N ARG A 58 -18.83 6.49 -8.92
CA ARG A 58 -18.92 6.88 -7.50
C ARG A 58 -19.17 5.67 -6.61
N GLU A 59 -20.09 4.78 -6.97
CA GLU A 59 -20.40 3.58 -6.20
C GLU A 59 -19.20 2.63 -6.12
N PHE A 60 -18.47 2.49 -7.23
CA PHE A 60 -17.21 1.74 -7.24
C PHE A 60 -16.20 2.32 -6.24
N TYR A 61 -15.89 3.62 -6.34
CA TYR A 61 -14.92 4.26 -5.44
C TYR A 61 -15.35 4.19 -3.97
N LEU A 62 -16.61 4.51 -3.69
CA LEU A 62 -17.20 4.45 -2.36
C LEU A 62 -17.05 3.05 -1.75
N THR A 63 -17.29 2.02 -2.55
CA THR A 63 -17.28 0.67 -2.03
C THR A 63 -15.87 0.11 -1.86
N THR A 64 -15.01 0.33 -2.86
CA THR A 64 -13.66 -0.22 -2.91
C THR A 64 -12.81 0.31 -1.76
N PHE A 65 -12.82 1.62 -1.52
CA PHE A 65 -11.92 2.25 -0.55
C PHE A 65 -12.44 2.28 0.89
N ASN A 66 -13.61 1.69 1.18
CA ASN A 66 -14.22 1.73 2.52
C ASN A 66 -13.66 0.72 3.53
N SER A 67 -12.91 -0.30 3.08
CA SER A 67 -12.14 -1.19 3.96
C SER A 67 -11.03 -1.92 3.20
N PHE A 68 -10.01 -2.41 3.92
CA PHE A 68 -8.92 -3.21 3.33
C PHE A 68 -9.45 -4.47 2.63
N ILE A 69 -10.48 -5.13 3.19
CA ILE A 69 -11.11 -6.29 2.55
C ILE A 69 -11.69 -5.91 1.18
N LYS A 70 -12.34 -4.74 1.06
CA LYS A 70 -12.91 -4.29 -0.22
C LYS A 70 -11.84 -3.83 -1.22
N ILE A 71 -10.74 -3.25 -0.74
CA ILE A 71 -9.57 -2.94 -1.57
C ILE A 71 -9.00 -4.24 -2.17
N ASN A 72 -8.78 -5.25 -1.35
CA ASN A 72 -8.29 -6.55 -1.81
C ASN A 72 -9.27 -7.25 -2.75
N ALA A 73 -10.57 -7.21 -2.44
CA ALA A 73 -11.63 -7.75 -3.31
C ALA A 73 -11.64 -7.14 -4.71
N ALA A 74 -11.33 -5.86 -4.82
CA ALA A 74 -11.33 -5.15 -6.10
C ALA A 74 -10.04 -5.37 -6.91
N PHE A 75 -8.89 -5.50 -6.23
CA PHE A 75 -7.59 -5.42 -6.91
C PHE A 75 -6.77 -6.71 -6.89
N LYS A 76 -7.13 -7.75 -6.13
CA LYS A 76 -6.50 -9.08 -6.27
C LYS A 76 -6.89 -9.69 -7.61
N ARG A 77 -5.92 -10.26 -8.33
CA ARG A 77 -6.15 -10.97 -9.61
C ARG A 77 -7.01 -12.21 -9.43
N GLU A 78 -6.80 -12.92 -8.31
CA GLU A 78 -7.59 -14.08 -7.92
C GLU A 78 -7.98 -13.94 -6.45
N ALA A 79 -9.27 -14.07 -6.14
CA ALA A 79 -9.79 -13.82 -4.79
C ALA A 79 -9.19 -14.76 -3.73
N ASN A 80 -8.94 -16.02 -4.11
CA ASN A 80 -8.44 -17.09 -3.23
C ASN A 80 -7.05 -17.60 -3.65
N GLY A 81 -6.34 -16.90 -4.54
CA GLY A 81 -4.99 -17.28 -4.94
C GLY A 81 -4.01 -17.05 -3.79
N SER A 82 -3.14 -18.03 -3.49
CA SER A 82 -2.12 -17.89 -2.45
C SER A 82 -0.94 -17.06 -2.96
N PHE A 83 -1.07 -15.74 -2.91
CA PHE A 83 -0.02 -14.80 -3.32
C PHE A 83 0.87 -14.40 -2.15
N ASP A 84 1.38 -15.37 -1.40
CA ASP A 84 2.05 -15.14 -0.11
C ASP A 84 3.57 -14.97 -0.25
N THR A 85 4.03 -14.58 -1.43
CA THR A 85 5.45 -14.51 -1.77
C THR A 85 5.93 -13.08 -1.99
N ILE A 86 7.23 -12.86 -1.83
CA ILE A 86 7.85 -11.55 -2.09
C ILE A 86 7.89 -11.26 -3.61
N GLU A 87 7.82 -12.28 -4.44
CA GLU A 87 7.82 -12.17 -5.89
C GLU A 87 6.48 -11.70 -6.44
N ASP A 88 5.36 -11.99 -5.78
CA ASP A 88 4.06 -11.65 -6.34
C ASP A 88 3.07 -11.21 -5.27
N SER A 89 2.66 -9.96 -5.33
CA SER A 89 1.64 -9.42 -4.44
C SER A 89 0.24 -9.91 -4.79
N GLY A 90 0.04 -10.53 -5.97
CA GLY A 90 -1.28 -10.92 -6.45
C GLY A 90 -2.16 -9.78 -6.91
N ILE A 91 -1.66 -8.53 -6.86
CA ILE A 91 -2.43 -7.34 -7.23
C ILE A 91 -2.42 -7.12 -8.75
N ASP A 92 -3.56 -6.77 -9.31
CA ASP A 92 -3.69 -6.28 -10.67
C ASP A 92 -3.19 -4.82 -10.74
N ALA A 93 -1.88 -4.67 -10.94
CA ALA A 93 -1.25 -3.36 -11.07
C ALA A 93 -1.82 -2.55 -12.24
N LYS A 94 -2.29 -3.18 -13.32
CA LYS A 94 -2.88 -2.46 -14.45
C LYS A 94 -4.21 -1.86 -14.04
N PHE A 95 -5.02 -2.60 -13.29
CA PHE A 95 -6.29 -2.10 -12.80
C PHE A 95 -6.12 -0.97 -11.78
N VAL A 96 -5.23 -1.15 -10.80
CA VAL A 96 -4.88 -0.10 -9.83
C VAL A 96 -4.45 1.17 -10.56
N ASN A 97 -3.61 1.03 -11.59
CA ASN A 97 -3.14 2.17 -12.38
C ASN A 97 -4.29 2.88 -13.12
N ALA A 98 -5.20 2.14 -13.74
CA ALA A 98 -6.35 2.72 -14.42
C ALA A 98 -7.26 3.49 -13.45
N VAL A 99 -7.53 2.92 -12.27
CA VAL A 99 -8.36 3.55 -11.24
C VAL A 99 -7.72 4.83 -10.70
N TYR A 100 -6.42 4.83 -10.42
CA TYR A 100 -5.73 6.02 -9.91
C TYR A 100 -5.46 7.08 -10.97
N ASP A 101 -5.15 6.71 -12.22
CA ASP A 101 -4.99 7.71 -13.30
C ASP A 101 -6.31 8.46 -13.58
N ALA A 102 -7.46 7.79 -13.43
CA ALA A 102 -8.76 8.41 -13.62
C ALA A 102 -9.20 9.27 -12.42
N LEU A 103 -8.75 8.96 -11.21
CA LEU A 103 -9.30 9.51 -9.97
C LEU A 103 -9.29 11.06 -9.93
N LEU A 104 -8.17 11.68 -10.31
CA LEU A 104 -8.04 13.13 -10.30
C LEU A 104 -8.88 13.83 -11.39
N CYS A 105 -9.34 13.08 -12.40
CA CYS A 105 -10.21 13.57 -13.46
C CYS A 105 -11.71 13.42 -13.12
N THR A 106 -12.05 12.80 -11.99
CA THR A 106 -13.44 12.68 -11.53
C THR A 106 -13.91 13.93 -10.79
N PRO A 107 -15.23 14.15 -10.64
CA PRO A 107 -15.76 15.25 -9.83
C PRO A 107 -15.18 15.27 -8.41
N GLN A 108 -15.02 16.47 -7.86
CA GLN A 108 -14.42 16.67 -6.53
C GLN A 108 -15.11 15.89 -5.41
N ASP A 109 -16.42 15.68 -5.50
CA ASP A 109 -17.16 14.89 -4.51
C ASP A 109 -16.76 13.40 -4.54
N ASN A 110 -16.45 12.84 -5.71
CA ASN A 110 -15.93 11.48 -5.81
C ASN A 110 -14.54 11.37 -5.19
N GLN A 111 -13.68 12.36 -5.45
CA GLN A 111 -12.36 12.44 -4.85
C GLN A 111 -12.43 12.51 -3.31
N LYS A 112 -13.31 13.36 -2.76
CA LYS A 112 -13.55 13.45 -1.30
C LYS A 112 -14.09 12.14 -0.71
N LEU A 113 -14.95 11.43 -1.44
CA LEU A 113 -15.49 10.13 -1.01
C LEU A 113 -14.40 9.06 -0.89
N VAL A 114 -13.44 9.03 -1.82
CA VAL A 114 -12.29 8.13 -1.73
C VAL A 114 -11.48 8.41 -0.46
N LEU A 115 -11.14 9.68 -0.21
CA LEU A 115 -10.41 10.07 0.99
C LEU A 115 -11.16 9.70 2.28
N LYS A 116 -12.49 9.93 2.32
CA LYS A 116 -13.33 9.51 3.45
C LYS A 116 -13.32 7.99 3.65
N GLY A 117 -13.39 7.22 2.57
CA GLY A 117 -13.27 5.75 2.63
C GLY A 117 -11.92 5.32 3.19
N ILE A 118 -10.83 5.94 2.75
CA ILE A 118 -9.48 5.67 3.25
C ILE A 118 -9.37 6.01 4.73
N ILE A 119 -9.88 7.16 5.17
CA ILE A 119 -9.94 7.52 6.59
C ILE A 119 -10.67 6.42 7.37
N ASN A 120 -11.84 5.99 6.92
CA ASN A 120 -12.59 4.92 7.58
C ASN A 120 -11.80 3.60 7.64
N SER A 121 -11.08 3.27 6.57
CA SER A 121 -10.24 2.08 6.49
C SER A 121 -9.08 2.13 7.48
N LEU A 122 -8.42 3.29 7.59
CA LEU A 122 -7.28 3.51 8.50
C LEU A 122 -7.71 3.64 9.96
N LEU A 123 -8.89 4.22 10.23
CA LEU A 123 -9.45 4.42 11.57
C LEU A 123 -10.06 3.16 12.18
N ARG A 124 -10.45 2.18 11.35
CA ARG A 124 -10.83 0.85 11.87
C ARG A 124 -9.61 0.29 12.57
N GLU A 125 -9.55 0.50 13.88
CA GLU A 125 -8.44 0.12 14.73
C GLU A 125 -8.07 -1.33 14.45
N TRP A 126 -6.77 -1.53 14.25
CA TRP A 126 -6.17 -2.82 14.02
C TRP A 126 -6.30 -3.67 15.31
N LYS A 127 -7.40 -4.42 15.44
CA LYS A 127 -7.71 -5.26 16.62
C LYS A 127 -7.35 -6.74 16.45
N GLY A 128 -6.60 -7.10 15.41
CA GLY A 128 -6.29 -8.50 15.08
C GLY A 128 -4.82 -8.74 14.69
N PRO A 129 -4.42 -9.98 14.38
CA PRO A 129 -3.12 -10.30 13.81
C PRO A 129 -3.04 -9.92 12.33
N ARG A 130 -1.97 -9.22 11.93
CA ARG A 130 -1.81 -8.67 10.56
C ARG A 130 -1.77 -9.77 9.50
N THR A 131 -2.49 -9.55 8.42
CA THR A 131 -2.63 -10.43 7.26
C THR A 131 -1.87 -9.88 6.06
N LYS A 132 -1.64 -10.73 5.05
CA LYS A 132 -1.04 -10.30 3.78
C LYS A 132 -1.93 -9.35 3.00
N ASP A 133 -3.24 -9.49 3.13
CA ASP A 133 -4.21 -8.55 2.55
C ASP A 133 -4.04 -7.13 3.11
N ASP A 134 -3.61 -6.96 4.36
CA ASP A 134 -3.32 -5.63 4.89
C ASP A 134 -2.10 -5.01 4.21
N LEU A 135 -1.05 -5.80 3.98
CA LEU A 135 0.14 -5.36 3.24
C LEU A 135 -0.21 -4.96 1.81
N ARG A 136 -1.06 -5.74 1.14
CA ARG A 136 -1.57 -5.42 -0.20
C ARG A 136 -2.38 -4.12 -0.19
N ALA A 137 -3.22 -3.91 0.82
CA ALA A 137 -3.97 -2.67 0.97
C ALA A 137 -3.04 -1.47 1.18
N TYR A 138 -2.01 -1.57 2.02
CA TYR A 138 -0.99 -0.53 2.17
C TYR A 138 -0.22 -0.26 0.87
N PHE A 139 0.19 -1.32 0.17
CA PHE A 139 0.84 -1.25 -1.14
C PHE A 139 -0.02 -0.52 -2.18
N ILE A 140 -1.34 -0.73 -2.18
CA ILE A 140 -2.27 -0.02 -3.06
C ILE A 140 -2.46 1.43 -2.59
N LEU A 141 -2.69 1.66 -1.29
CA LEU A 141 -3.03 2.97 -0.76
C LEU A 141 -1.88 3.97 -0.86
N VAL A 142 -0.62 3.56 -0.66
CA VAL A 142 0.54 4.46 -0.76
C VAL A 142 0.71 5.07 -2.15
N GLN A 143 0.09 4.45 -3.17
CA GLN A 143 0.12 4.92 -4.56
C GLN A 143 -0.96 5.96 -4.88
N ASN A 144 -1.88 6.26 -3.97
CA ASN A 144 -2.99 7.19 -4.23
C ASN A 144 -2.47 8.59 -4.64
N PRO A 145 -2.86 9.12 -5.82
CA PRO A 145 -2.38 10.40 -6.33
C PRO A 145 -2.94 11.63 -5.60
N GLN A 146 -4.00 11.49 -4.81
CA GLN A 146 -4.59 12.61 -4.05
C GLN A 146 -3.63 13.15 -2.98
N TYR A 147 -2.65 12.34 -2.55
CA TYR A 147 -1.63 12.73 -1.59
C TYR A 147 -0.61 13.76 -2.10
N SER A 148 -0.76 14.25 -3.34
CA SER A 148 0.02 15.40 -3.81
C SER A 148 -0.50 16.75 -3.27
N SER A 149 -1.69 16.79 -2.65
CA SER A 149 -2.27 18.02 -2.11
C SER A 149 -2.11 18.13 -0.59
N THR A 150 -1.73 19.31 -0.10
CA THR A 150 -1.51 19.62 1.33
C THR A 150 -2.73 19.29 2.20
N GLY A 151 -3.94 19.54 1.69
CA GLY A 151 -5.20 19.21 2.38
C GLY A 151 -5.41 17.72 2.67
N THR A 152 -4.60 16.84 2.09
CA THR A 152 -4.66 15.38 2.31
C THR A 152 -3.50 14.85 3.16
N TYR A 153 -2.54 15.69 3.54
CA TYR A 153 -1.32 15.27 4.22
C TYR A 153 -1.57 14.65 5.58
N MET A 154 -2.63 15.05 6.29
CA MET A 154 -3.02 14.38 7.53
C MET A 154 -3.32 12.89 7.30
N ILE A 155 -4.10 12.58 6.26
CA ILE A 155 -4.47 11.21 5.89
C ILE A 155 -3.21 10.45 5.47
N TYR A 156 -2.37 11.09 4.65
CA TYR A 156 -1.13 10.49 4.17
C TYR A 156 -0.18 10.18 5.33
N ALA A 157 -0.01 11.10 6.28
CA ALA A 157 0.80 10.89 7.47
C ALA A 157 0.33 9.65 8.25
N HIS A 158 -0.98 9.53 8.51
CA HIS A 158 -1.52 8.37 9.21
C HIS A 158 -1.26 7.05 8.49
N LEU A 159 -1.41 7.02 7.15
CA LEU A 159 -1.02 5.87 6.34
C LEU A 159 0.47 5.53 6.50
N LEU A 160 1.35 6.52 6.35
CA LEU A 160 2.80 6.33 6.46
C LEU A 160 3.20 5.84 7.85
N ARG A 161 2.55 6.32 8.91
CA ARG A 161 2.77 5.83 10.28
C ARG A 161 2.38 4.37 10.43
N GLN A 162 1.26 3.94 9.86
CA GLN A 162 0.85 2.53 9.90
C GLN A 162 1.84 1.63 9.13
N ILE A 163 2.33 2.08 7.98
CA ILE A 163 3.36 1.36 7.21
C ILE A 163 4.69 1.33 7.97
N ALA A 164 5.14 2.44 8.56
CA ALA A 164 6.40 2.51 9.31
C ALA A 164 6.41 1.60 10.55
N ALA A 165 5.24 1.36 11.14
CA ALA A 165 5.04 0.49 12.30
C ALA A 165 4.88 -1.00 11.96
N LEU A 166 5.01 -1.39 10.68
CA LEU A 166 5.06 -2.80 10.30
C LEU A 166 6.34 -3.47 10.83
N SER A 167 6.31 -4.79 10.92
CA SER A 167 7.48 -5.60 11.27
C SER A 167 8.51 -5.58 10.14
N GLU A 168 9.77 -5.87 10.43
CA GLU A 168 10.82 -5.99 9.40
C GLU A 168 10.49 -7.08 8.36
N ALA A 169 9.86 -8.17 8.80
CA ALA A 169 9.38 -9.23 7.91
C ALA A 169 8.32 -8.70 6.93
N ASP A 170 7.37 -7.87 7.39
CA ASP A 170 6.36 -7.26 6.53
C ASP A 170 6.96 -6.19 5.60
N HIS A 171 7.93 -5.41 6.08
CA HIS A 171 8.67 -4.47 5.25
C HIS A 171 9.39 -5.17 4.11
N HIS A 172 9.95 -6.37 4.36
CA HIS A 172 10.58 -7.16 3.32
C HIS A 172 9.64 -7.44 2.13
N PHE A 173 8.37 -7.81 2.39
CA PHE A 173 7.37 -7.97 1.32
C PHE A 173 7.14 -6.66 0.56
N LEU A 174 6.92 -5.56 1.28
CA LEU A 174 6.66 -4.26 0.65
C LEU A 174 7.81 -3.79 -0.23
N VAL A 175 9.06 -3.92 0.23
CA VAL A 175 10.26 -3.57 -0.57
C VAL A 175 10.26 -4.31 -1.89
N HIS A 176 10.04 -5.63 -1.86
CA HIS A 176 10.05 -6.45 -3.07
C HIS A 176 8.89 -6.11 -4.01
N TRP A 177 7.69 -5.84 -3.49
CA TRP A 177 6.55 -5.47 -4.32
C TRP A 177 6.68 -4.05 -4.90
N LEU A 178 7.22 -3.10 -4.15
CA LEU A 178 7.46 -1.72 -4.59
C LEU A 178 8.49 -1.66 -5.73
N LYS A 179 9.51 -2.54 -5.71
CA LYS A 179 10.49 -2.68 -6.81
C LYS A 179 9.88 -3.14 -8.13
N LYS A 180 8.66 -3.70 -8.11
CA LYS A 180 7.93 -4.14 -9.31
C LYS A 180 6.98 -3.09 -9.88
N LEU A 181 6.86 -1.92 -9.25
CA LEU A 181 6.11 -0.81 -9.83
C LEU A 181 6.74 -0.38 -11.15
N SER A 182 5.90 0.12 -12.07
CA SER A 182 6.42 0.78 -13.27
C SER A 182 7.24 2.01 -12.87
N VAL A 183 8.27 2.35 -13.66
CA VAL A 183 9.15 3.50 -13.40
C VAL A 183 8.35 4.79 -13.15
N ARG A 184 7.28 5.01 -13.94
CA ARG A 184 6.36 6.14 -13.76
C ARG A 184 5.72 6.14 -12.37
N ARG A 185 5.17 5.00 -11.92
CA ARG A 185 4.51 4.90 -10.61
C ARG A 185 5.47 5.01 -9.45
N PHE A 186 6.61 4.31 -9.56
CA PHE A 186 7.68 4.40 -8.58
C PHE A 186 8.08 5.87 -8.36
N ARG A 187 8.39 6.58 -9.44
CA ARG A 187 8.76 8.00 -9.40
C ARG A 187 7.68 8.86 -8.75
N GLN A 188 6.42 8.70 -9.14
CA GLN A 188 5.31 9.47 -8.57
C GLN A 188 5.14 9.27 -7.06
N VAL A 189 5.36 8.05 -6.54
CA VAL A 189 5.28 7.78 -5.10
C VAL A 189 6.46 8.43 -4.36
N VAL A 190 7.67 8.28 -4.89
CA VAL A 190 8.88 8.89 -4.32
C VAL A 190 8.78 10.41 -4.30
N GLU A 191 8.35 11.03 -5.39
CA GLU A 191 8.14 12.48 -5.46
C GLU A 191 7.13 12.96 -4.41
N ARG A 192 6.01 12.26 -4.21
CA ARG A 192 5.03 12.61 -3.16
C ARG A 192 5.59 12.47 -1.75
N LEU A 193 6.38 11.43 -1.47
CA LEU A 193 7.05 11.27 -0.17
C LEU A 193 8.01 12.43 0.08
N LEU A 194 8.83 12.79 -0.91
CA LEU A 194 9.77 13.90 -0.81
C LEU A 194 9.07 15.25 -0.65
N GLN A 195 7.97 15.47 -1.39
CA GLN A 195 7.15 16.67 -1.25
C GLN A 195 6.52 16.77 0.15
N PHE A 196 5.94 15.68 0.66
CA PHE A 196 5.38 15.62 2.00
C PHE A 196 6.43 15.93 3.08
N ILE A 197 7.63 15.34 2.97
CA ILE A 197 8.74 15.61 3.89
C ILE A 197 9.18 17.07 3.79
N SER A 198 9.37 17.59 2.57
CA SER A 198 9.83 18.95 2.32
C SER A 198 8.83 19.98 2.87
N PHE A 199 7.54 19.79 2.62
CA PHE A 199 6.48 20.67 3.14
C PHE A 199 6.44 20.68 4.66
N ARG A 200 6.63 19.53 5.31
CA ARG A 200 6.63 19.45 6.77
C ARG A 200 7.87 20.09 7.40
N LEU A 201 9.03 20.02 6.73
CA LEU A 201 10.27 20.64 7.17
C LEU A 201 10.29 22.15 6.93
N PHE A 202 9.74 22.60 5.81
CA PHE A 202 9.80 23.98 5.33
C PHE A 202 8.41 24.46 4.89
N PRO A 203 7.44 24.60 5.80
CA PRO A 203 6.12 25.10 5.45
C PRO A 203 6.18 26.57 5.02
N ALA A 204 5.42 26.91 3.98
CA ALA A 204 5.25 28.31 3.57
C ALA A 204 4.45 29.11 4.62
N ASP A 205 3.47 28.47 5.25
CA ASP A 205 2.70 28.99 6.37
C ASP A 205 2.67 27.94 7.51
N PRO A 206 3.33 28.18 8.66
CA PRO A 206 3.33 27.27 9.80
C PRO A 206 1.95 27.00 10.41
N GLU A 207 0.98 27.92 10.26
CA GLU A 207 -0.36 27.79 10.86
C GLU A 207 -1.26 26.80 10.11
N GLU A 208 -0.95 26.48 8.84
CA GLU A 208 -1.66 25.46 8.07
C GLU A 208 -1.37 24.03 8.57
N LEU A 209 -0.36 23.89 9.42
CA LEU A 209 0.16 22.61 9.86
C LEU A 209 -0.12 22.37 11.36
N PRO A 210 -0.41 21.12 11.75
CA PRO A 210 -0.50 20.79 13.17
C PRO A 210 0.83 21.09 13.88
N PRO A 211 0.79 21.54 15.15
CA PRO A 211 2.00 21.82 15.93
C PRO A 211 2.98 20.65 15.91
N LEU A 212 4.29 20.95 15.85
CA LEU A 212 5.36 19.93 15.83
C LEU A 212 5.24 18.94 17.00
N SER A 213 4.81 19.41 18.17
CA SER A 213 4.60 18.57 19.37
C SER A 213 3.55 17.47 19.19
N ARG A 214 2.55 17.65 18.31
CA ARG A 214 1.48 16.67 18.06
C ARG A 214 1.77 15.74 16.88
N CYS A 215 2.71 16.13 16.01
CA CYS A 215 2.98 15.48 14.74
C CYS A 215 4.48 15.25 14.50
N SER A 216 5.25 15.08 15.58
CA SER A 216 6.70 14.77 15.54
C SER A 216 7.02 13.47 14.78
N TRP A 217 6.04 12.57 14.70
CA TRP A 217 6.15 11.29 14.01
C TRP A 217 6.01 11.39 12.48
N TRP A 218 5.60 12.53 11.90
CA TRP A 218 5.37 12.66 10.47
C TRP A 218 6.64 12.39 9.64
N ILE A 219 7.73 13.10 9.94
CA ILE A 219 8.99 12.99 9.19
C ILE A 219 9.65 11.61 9.40
N PRO A 220 9.81 11.10 10.65
CA PRO A 220 10.36 9.77 10.86
C PRO A 220 9.57 8.67 10.14
N SER A 221 8.23 8.73 10.17
CA SER A 221 7.39 7.74 9.48
C SER A 221 7.58 7.81 7.97
N ALA A 222 7.54 9.01 7.39
CA ALA A 222 7.73 9.21 5.95
C ALA A 222 9.12 8.76 5.48
N THR A 223 10.16 9.06 6.26
CA THR A 223 11.54 8.67 5.96
C THR A 223 11.72 7.15 6.00
N LYS A 224 11.13 6.47 7.01
CA LYS A 224 11.14 5.00 7.08
C LYS A 224 10.39 4.35 5.91
N VAL A 225 9.28 4.94 5.45
CA VAL A 225 8.57 4.44 4.27
C VAL A 225 9.38 4.72 2.99
N LEU A 226 10.03 5.88 2.89
CA LEU A 226 10.88 6.23 1.75
C LEU A 226 12.06 5.27 1.60
N SER A 227 12.67 4.81 2.70
CA SER A 227 13.75 3.81 2.63
C SER A 227 13.32 2.46 2.06
N LEU A 228 12.01 2.16 2.01
CA LEU A 228 11.51 0.94 1.35
C LEU A 228 11.67 0.98 -0.17
N PHE A 229 11.91 2.16 -0.75
CA PHE A 229 12.12 2.37 -2.18
C PHE A 229 13.61 2.35 -2.58
N SER A 230 14.51 2.07 -1.62
CA SER A 230 15.97 2.00 -1.85
C SER A 230 16.46 0.67 -2.41
#